data_AF-A0A2Z4JTR3-F1
#
_entry.id   AF-A0A2Z4JTR3-F1
#
_cell.length_a   1.000
_cell.length_b   1.000
_cell.length_c   1.000
_cell.angle_alpha   90.00
_cell.angle_beta   90.00
_cell.angle_gamma   90.00
#
_symmetry.space_group_name_H-M   'P 1'
#
loop_
_entity.id
_entity.type
_entity.pdbx_description
1 polymer ?
#
loop_
_entity_poly.entity_id
_entity_poly.type
_entity_poly.pdbx_seq_one_letter_code
_entity_poly.pdbx_strand_id
1 'polypeptide(L)'
;MKFYKLIFLSIIFASSTAFAADPIDLSASDRAYLLAQNDVRNPADRRLDPIEQRRDADKTKKTDSSDSSSSNKGATKAAIAVCSGEFAFCASSTCVKTGKQITVKENGGKTTKQYPEVVCKCPIITKKIAVEQNGQPLVGIAALNEGNMNGSCEPPAAGKVWSYFSNAITTYPQESAGFESKPAVSQSCPASDGGGSNCWSYLCSIDPKVVKTSTGDVRTATCSCPFNEGLFGSKAHKTSTYTTFAGTYSPPASNACKQAPVGFPLQLLQ
;
A
#
# COMPACT_ATOMS: atom_id res chain seq x y z
N MET A 1 4.60 -73.87 -0.98
CA MET A 1 3.29 -74.11 -0.36
C MET A 1 3.35 -73.75 1.12
N LYS A 2 2.76 -72.62 1.52
CA LYS A 2 1.91 -72.44 2.72
C LYS A 2 1.62 -70.95 2.91
N PHE A 3 0.34 -70.66 2.88
CA PHE A 3 -0.33 -69.38 3.09
C PHE A 3 -0.11 -68.86 4.50
N TYR A 4 0.09 -67.55 4.65
CA TYR A 4 -0.61 -66.78 5.68
C TYR A 4 -1.06 -65.43 5.10
N LYS A 5 -2.36 -65.20 5.30
CA LYS A 5 -3.22 -64.13 4.81
C LYS A 5 -3.73 -63.43 6.08
N LEU A 6 -4.12 -62.15 5.97
CA LEU A 6 -5.01 -61.39 6.88
C LEU A 6 -4.29 -60.77 8.12
N ILE A 7 -4.52 -59.53 8.59
CA ILE A 7 -5.67 -58.59 8.47
C ILE A 7 -5.27 -57.21 9.11
N PHE A 8 -5.77 -56.09 8.51
CA PHE A 8 -6.17 -54.77 9.09
C PHE A 8 -5.07 -53.88 9.74
N LEU A 9 -5.07 -52.54 9.65
CA LEU A 9 -6.16 -51.59 9.79
C LEU A 9 -5.76 -50.23 9.19
N SER A 10 -6.61 -49.67 8.31
CA SER A 10 -6.50 -48.33 7.76
C SER A 10 -6.85 -47.28 8.82
N ILE A 11 -5.99 -46.28 9.03
CA ILE A 11 -6.35 -45.04 9.74
C ILE A 11 -5.96 -43.86 8.84
N ILE A 12 -6.94 -43.34 8.12
CA ILE A 12 -6.86 -42.04 7.42
C ILE A 12 -7.50 -41.03 8.38
N PHE A 13 -6.68 -40.27 9.10
CA PHE A 13 -7.14 -39.03 9.75
C PHE A 13 -6.99 -37.89 8.73
N ALA A 14 -8.06 -37.62 7.99
CA ALA A 14 -8.22 -36.38 7.25
C ALA A 14 -8.78 -35.32 8.20
N SER A 15 -7.89 -34.50 8.76
CA SER A 15 -8.28 -33.31 9.53
C SER A 15 -8.55 -32.17 8.57
N SER A 16 -9.80 -32.04 8.12
CA SER A 16 -10.27 -30.85 7.39
C SER A 16 -10.50 -29.70 8.37
N THR A 17 -9.48 -28.89 8.63
CA THR A 17 -9.70 -27.55 9.19
C THR A 17 -10.13 -26.63 8.06
N ALA A 18 -11.44 -26.50 7.89
CA ALA A 18 -12.03 -25.42 7.15
C ALA A 18 -11.78 -24.11 7.94
N PHE A 19 -10.82 -23.30 7.49
CA PHE A 19 -10.80 -21.90 7.86
C PHE A 19 -11.89 -21.20 7.05
N ALA A 20 -13.04 -20.96 7.69
CA ALA A 20 -13.94 -19.92 7.23
C ALA A 20 -13.18 -18.60 7.32
N ALA A 21 -12.95 -17.96 6.18
CA ALA A 21 -12.55 -16.57 6.16
C ALA A 21 -13.79 -15.76 6.53
N ASP A 22 -13.82 -15.22 7.74
CA ASP A 22 -14.86 -14.28 8.14
C ASP A 22 -14.78 -13.05 7.21
N PRO A 23 -15.91 -12.59 6.64
CA PRO A 23 -15.93 -11.29 5.99
C PRO A 23 -15.63 -10.23 7.04
N ILE A 24 -14.78 -9.27 6.67
CA ILE A 24 -14.47 -8.11 7.50
C ILE A 24 -15.77 -7.32 7.70
N ASP A 25 -16.41 -7.53 8.85
CA ASP A 25 -17.54 -6.71 9.30
C ASP A 25 -16.98 -5.41 9.90
N LEU A 26 -17.14 -4.31 9.16
CA LEU A 26 -16.76 -2.96 9.57
C LEU A 26 -17.87 -2.24 10.35
N SER A 27 -18.91 -2.96 10.79
CA SER A 27 -20.03 -2.38 11.53
C SER A 27 -19.92 -2.59 13.05
N ALA A 28 -19.51 -1.52 13.74
CA ALA A 28 -19.74 -1.22 15.17
C ALA A 28 -18.99 -2.10 16.21
N SER A 29 -18.42 -1.62 17.31
CA SER A 29 -18.34 -0.32 17.97
C SER A 29 -17.19 -0.35 19.02
N ASP A 30 -16.68 0.83 19.40
CA ASP A 30 -16.03 1.11 20.70
C ASP A 30 -14.63 0.54 21.00
N ARG A 31 -13.78 0.44 19.99
CA ARG A 31 -12.34 0.67 20.20
C ARG A 31 -11.89 1.74 19.24
N ALA A 32 -11.54 2.90 19.79
CA ALA A 32 -10.94 4.00 19.07
C ALA A 32 -9.68 3.52 18.35
N TYR A 33 -9.84 3.10 17.09
CA TYR A 33 -8.80 3.08 16.09
C TYR A 33 -8.44 4.55 15.84
N LEU A 34 -7.64 5.13 16.73
CA LEU A 34 -6.86 6.34 16.49
C LEU A 34 -5.75 5.99 15.49
N LEU A 35 -6.17 5.51 14.32
CA LEU A 35 -5.35 5.44 13.13
C LEU A 35 -5.02 6.89 12.77
N ALA A 36 -3.77 7.13 12.43
CA ALA A 36 -3.22 8.42 12.05
C ALA A 36 -3.95 9.01 10.82
N GLN A 37 -5.15 9.51 11.04
CA GLN A 37 -5.78 10.51 10.23
C GLN A 37 -5.11 11.81 10.65
N ASN A 38 -4.32 12.38 9.74
CA ASN A 38 -4.03 13.80 9.84
C ASN A 38 -5.37 14.48 10.05
N ASP A 39 -5.45 15.29 11.10
CA ASP A 39 -6.52 16.24 11.37
C ASP A 39 -6.57 17.18 10.15
N VAL A 40 -7.28 16.78 9.09
CA VAL A 40 -7.64 17.65 7.99
C VAL A 40 -8.73 18.53 8.57
N ARG A 41 -8.31 19.56 9.32
CA ARG A 41 -9.18 20.67 9.68
C ARG A 41 -9.83 21.16 8.41
N ASN A 42 -11.11 20.87 8.30
CA ASN A 42 -11.96 21.34 7.24
C ASN A 42 -12.03 22.88 7.36
N PRO A 43 -11.62 23.66 6.35
CA PRO A 43 -11.75 25.12 6.40
C PRO A 43 -13.20 25.61 6.48
N ALA A 44 -14.18 24.70 6.36
CA ALA A 44 -15.61 24.99 6.38
C ALA A 44 -16.19 25.29 7.78
N ASP A 45 -15.43 25.09 8.87
CA ASP A 45 -15.94 25.37 10.23
C ASP A 45 -15.52 26.76 10.74
N ARG A 46 -15.62 27.77 9.87
CA ARG A 46 -15.81 29.16 10.35
C ARG A 46 -17.28 29.34 10.66
N ARG A 47 -17.60 29.06 11.93
CA ARG A 47 -18.82 29.51 12.59
C ARG A 47 -19.05 30.99 12.27
N LEU A 48 -20.19 31.25 11.65
CA LEU A 48 -20.80 32.56 11.47
C LEU A 48 -21.16 33.15 12.84
N ASP A 49 -20.96 34.47 12.98
CA ASP A 49 -21.87 35.49 13.55
C ASP A 49 -21.10 36.68 14.21
N PRO A 50 -21.70 37.88 14.37
CA PRO A 50 -22.13 38.81 13.32
C PRO A 50 -21.73 40.29 13.64
N ILE A 51 -22.13 41.27 12.79
CA ILE A 51 -22.16 42.75 13.01
C ILE A 51 -20.79 43.44 12.70
N GLU A 52 -20.59 44.44 11.83
CA GLU A 52 -21.33 45.61 11.31
C GLU A 52 -21.10 45.77 9.78
N GLN A 53 -22.10 45.97 8.92
CA GLN A 53 -22.81 47.22 8.59
C GLN A 53 -21.94 48.33 7.93
N ARG A 54 -22.14 48.52 6.60
CA ARG A 54 -22.14 49.77 5.77
C ARG A 54 -21.59 49.43 4.37
N ARG A 55 -22.44 49.34 3.34
CA ARG A 55 -23.10 50.39 2.52
C ARG A 55 -22.34 50.58 1.20
N ASP A 56 -23.14 50.60 0.14
CA ASP A 56 -22.90 51.16 -1.20
C ASP A 56 -22.04 50.31 -2.13
N ALA A 57 -22.27 50.22 -3.44
CA ALA A 57 -23.41 50.38 -4.33
C ALA A 57 -22.88 49.92 -5.71
N ASP A 58 -23.74 49.31 -6.51
CA ASP A 58 -23.80 49.47 -7.97
C ASP A 58 -22.58 49.09 -8.84
N LYS A 59 -22.68 47.96 -9.59
CA LYS A 59 -22.79 48.01 -11.06
C LYS A 59 -22.94 46.64 -11.73
N THR A 60 -23.96 46.59 -12.55
CA THR A 60 -24.27 45.65 -13.63
C THR A 60 -23.16 45.52 -14.68
N LYS A 61 -22.84 44.29 -15.10
CA LYS A 61 -22.59 43.98 -16.52
C LYS A 61 -22.80 42.48 -16.84
N LYS A 62 -23.67 42.23 -17.81
CA LYS A 62 -23.98 40.94 -18.44
C LYS A 62 -22.88 40.50 -19.42
N THR A 63 -22.92 39.19 -19.73
CA THR A 63 -22.50 38.49 -20.98
C THR A 63 -20.99 38.47 -21.28
N ASP A 64 -20.33 37.36 -21.63
CA ASP A 64 -20.75 36.25 -22.49
C ASP A 64 -20.15 34.88 -22.09
N SER A 65 -20.90 33.85 -22.46
CA SER A 65 -20.48 32.46 -22.54
C SER A 65 -19.42 32.28 -23.63
N SER A 66 -18.27 31.75 -23.26
CA SER A 66 -17.41 31.02 -24.20
C SER A 66 -16.94 29.75 -23.52
N ASP A 67 -17.53 28.64 -23.96
CA ASP A 67 -17.03 27.29 -23.78
C ASP A 67 -15.53 27.24 -24.06
N SER A 68 -14.75 27.04 -23.02
CA SER A 68 -13.45 26.41 -23.13
C SER A 68 -13.44 25.27 -22.12
N SER A 69 -13.48 24.05 -22.65
CA SER A 69 -13.26 22.78 -21.95
C SER A 69 -12.30 22.96 -20.78
N SER A 70 -12.88 23.06 -19.58
CA SER A 70 -12.15 23.22 -18.33
C SER A 70 -11.44 21.90 -17.99
N SER A 71 -10.28 21.74 -18.61
CA SER A 71 -9.22 20.85 -18.18
C SER A 71 -9.03 20.97 -16.68
N ASN A 72 -9.36 19.89 -15.96
CA ASN A 72 -8.77 19.44 -14.70
C ASN A 72 -7.98 20.51 -13.94
N LYS A 73 -8.69 21.38 -13.23
CA LYS A 73 -8.09 22.29 -12.24
C LYS A 73 -8.85 22.24 -10.92
N GLY A 74 -9.07 21.03 -10.43
CA GLY A 74 -9.29 20.74 -9.02
C GLY A 74 -8.03 20.12 -8.46
N ALA A 75 -7.13 20.93 -7.91
CA ALA A 75 -5.98 20.43 -7.16
C ALA A 75 -6.48 19.79 -5.87
N THR A 76 -6.81 18.49 -5.92
CA THR A 76 -6.84 17.66 -4.71
C THR A 76 -5.41 17.34 -4.32
N LYS A 77 -5.15 17.35 -3.00
CA LYS A 77 -3.81 17.46 -2.40
C LYS A 77 -2.89 16.27 -2.69
N ALA A 78 -3.43 15.14 -3.16
CA ALA A 78 -2.72 14.04 -3.80
C ALA A 78 -3.63 13.54 -4.95
N ALA A 79 -3.14 13.52 -6.20
CA ALA A 79 -3.92 12.98 -7.31
C ALA A 79 -3.89 11.44 -7.22
N ILE A 80 -4.88 10.84 -6.57
CA ILE A 80 -5.04 9.39 -6.50
C ILE A 80 -5.54 8.87 -7.85
N ALA A 81 -4.92 7.83 -8.37
CA ALA A 81 -5.29 7.23 -9.65
C ALA A 81 -5.17 5.70 -9.63
N VAL A 82 -5.98 5.07 -10.49
CA VAL A 82 -5.86 3.65 -10.83
C VAL A 82 -4.91 3.53 -12.01
N CYS A 83 -3.78 2.87 -11.78
CA CYS A 83 -2.73 2.63 -12.75
C CYS A 83 -2.82 1.19 -13.27
N SER A 84 -2.95 1.03 -14.58
CA SER A 84 -2.96 -0.28 -15.24
C SER A 84 -1.55 -0.78 -15.53
N GLY A 85 -1.37 -2.11 -15.56
CA GLY A 85 -0.10 -2.74 -15.93
C GLY A 85 0.61 -3.41 -14.75
N GLU A 86 1.77 -4.00 -15.02
CA GLU A 86 2.56 -4.65 -13.97
C GLU A 86 3.08 -3.62 -12.96
N PHE A 87 3.07 -3.98 -11.68
CA PHE A 87 3.56 -3.11 -10.61
C PHE A 87 4.29 -3.90 -9.52
N ALA A 88 5.23 -3.24 -8.84
CA ALA A 88 5.84 -3.78 -7.64
C ALA A 88 4.86 -3.70 -6.47
N PHE A 89 4.68 -4.78 -5.72
CA PHE A 89 3.70 -4.85 -4.65
C PHE A 89 4.37 -5.04 -3.30
N CYS A 90 4.75 -3.94 -2.69
CA CYS A 90 5.60 -3.95 -1.51
C CYS A 90 4.89 -4.34 -0.20
N ALA A 91 3.57 -4.54 -0.21
CA ALA A 91 2.84 -5.04 0.96
C ALA A 91 3.28 -6.43 1.42
N SER A 92 4.00 -7.19 0.57
CA SER A 92 4.54 -8.51 0.91
C SER A 92 5.85 -8.48 1.69
N SER A 93 6.51 -7.32 1.78
CA SER A 93 7.95 -7.26 2.01
C SER A 93 8.33 -6.43 3.24
N THR A 94 9.26 -6.96 4.01
CA THR A 94 10.03 -6.19 4.97
C THR A 94 11.21 -5.51 4.26
N CYS A 95 11.89 -4.62 4.97
CA CYS A 95 12.88 -3.75 4.34
C CYS A 95 14.15 -3.65 5.16
N VAL A 96 15.26 -3.40 4.48
CA VAL A 96 16.57 -3.23 5.09
C VAL A 96 16.93 -1.76 5.11
N LYS A 97 17.27 -1.23 6.30
CA LYS A 97 17.76 0.14 6.45
C LYS A 97 19.10 0.28 5.75
N THR A 98 19.24 1.30 4.89
CA THR A 98 20.48 1.49 4.10
C THR A 98 21.50 2.37 4.80
N GLY A 99 21.07 3.12 5.83
CA GLY A 99 21.87 4.17 6.47
C GLY A 99 21.94 5.49 5.66
N LYS A 100 21.29 5.54 4.49
CA LYS A 100 21.18 6.74 3.65
C LYS A 100 19.90 7.51 3.97
N GLN A 101 19.78 8.68 3.37
CA GLN A 101 18.56 9.49 3.38
C GLN A 101 17.92 9.47 1.99
N ILE A 102 16.59 9.52 1.94
CA ILE A 102 15.79 9.69 0.73
C ILE A 102 14.97 10.98 0.82
N THR A 103 14.95 11.72 -0.28
CA THR A 103 14.13 12.93 -0.40
C THR A 103 12.74 12.57 -0.87
N VAL A 104 11.75 12.94 -0.06
CA VAL A 104 10.33 12.70 -0.31
C VAL A 104 9.64 14.01 -0.64
N LYS A 105 8.80 13.97 -1.67
CA LYS A 105 7.88 15.05 -2.00
C LYS A 105 6.66 14.95 -1.08
N GLU A 106 6.32 16.04 -0.42
CA GLU A 106 5.13 16.14 0.43
C GLU A 106 4.17 17.20 -0.12
N ASN A 107 2.90 17.12 0.26
CA ASN A 107 1.85 18.08 -0.12
C ASN A 107 1.70 18.24 -1.65
N GLY A 108 1.65 17.12 -2.38
CA GLY A 108 1.59 17.12 -3.84
C GLY A 108 2.82 17.71 -4.51
N GLY A 109 4.00 17.54 -3.91
CA GLY A 109 5.28 18.02 -4.44
C GLY A 109 5.61 19.48 -4.16
N LYS A 110 4.85 20.16 -3.29
CA LYS A 110 5.11 21.56 -2.90
C LYS A 110 6.28 21.69 -1.93
N THR A 111 6.49 20.69 -1.10
CA THR A 111 7.60 20.65 -0.13
C THR A 111 8.38 19.37 -0.29
N THR A 112 9.64 19.38 0.15
CA THR A 112 10.47 18.16 0.19
C THR A 112 11.04 17.98 1.58
N LYS A 113 11.18 16.72 2.01
CA LYS A 113 11.78 16.38 3.29
C LYS A 113 12.65 15.15 3.19
N GLN A 114 13.66 15.08 4.05
CA GLN A 114 14.55 13.93 4.14
C GLN A 114 14.03 12.92 5.16
N TYR A 115 13.98 11.66 4.75
CA TYR A 115 13.65 10.51 5.59
C TYR A 115 14.80 9.50 5.53
N PRO A 116 15.02 8.67 6.57
CA PRO A 116 15.91 7.53 6.45
C PRO A 116 15.43 6.62 5.31
N GLU A 117 16.37 6.11 4.53
CA GLU A 117 16.07 5.21 3.42
C GLU A 117 16.07 3.74 3.89
N VAL A 118 15.10 3.00 3.38
CA VAL A 118 15.11 1.54 3.37
C VAL A 118 15.05 1.02 1.94
N VAL A 119 15.51 -0.21 1.74
CA VAL A 119 15.36 -0.94 0.48
C VAL A 119 14.56 -2.20 0.73
N CYS A 120 13.55 -2.42 -0.10
CA CYS A 120 12.64 -3.55 -0.01
C CYS A 120 12.66 -4.32 -1.32
N LYS A 121 12.60 -5.65 -1.25
CA LYS A 121 12.47 -6.51 -2.42
C LYS A 121 11.01 -6.91 -2.59
N CYS A 122 10.33 -6.33 -3.56
CA CYS A 122 8.90 -6.50 -3.76
C CYS A 122 8.62 -7.42 -4.96
N PRO A 123 7.66 -8.33 -4.89
CA PRO A 123 7.21 -9.09 -6.06
C PRO A 123 6.54 -8.15 -7.06
N ILE A 124 6.63 -8.50 -8.34
CA ILE A 124 5.89 -7.81 -9.40
C ILE A 124 4.59 -8.57 -9.60
N ILE A 125 3.46 -7.86 -9.45
CA ILE A 125 2.15 -8.39 -9.80
C ILE A 125 2.04 -8.40 -11.31
N THR A 126 1.89 -9.60 -11.86
CA THR A 126 1.76 -9.86 -13.29
C THR A 126 0.31 -10.20 -13.63
N LYS A 127 -0.01 -10.35 -14.91
CA LYS A 127 -1.34 -10.84 -15.33
C LYS A 127 -1.67 -12.21 -14.74
N LYS A 128 -0.67 -13.11 -14.63
CA LYS A 128 -0.84 -14.42 -14.00
C LYS A 128 -1.30 -14.29 -12.55
N ILE A 129 -0.65 -13.41 -11.77
CA ILE A 129 -1.02 -13.20 -10.36
C ILE A 129 -2.37 -12.49 -10.26
N ALA A 130 -2.59 -11.41 -11.02
CA ALA A 130 -3.82 -10.63 -10.91
C ALA A 130 -5.04 -11.36 -11.46
N VAL A 131 -4.98 -11.79 -12.72
CA VAL A 131 -6.13 -12.33 -13.46
C VAL A 131 -6.31 -13.81 -13.19
N GLU A 132 -5.27 -14.62 -13.41
CA GLU A 132 -5.42 -16.09 -13.33
C GLU A 132 -5.55 -16.57 -11.88
N GLN A 133 -4.78 -15.99 -10.96
CA GLN A 133 -4.76 -16.43 -9.55
C GLN A 133 -5.81 -15.70 -8.69
N ASN A 134 -6.07 -14.41 -8.91
CA ASN A 134 -7.00 -13.64 -8.07
C ASN A 134 -8.33 -13.29 -8.77
N GLY A 135 -8.45 -13.53 -10.08
CA GLY A 135 -9.66 -13.14 -10.84
C GLY A 135 -9.86 -11.62 -10.94
N GLN A 136 -8.78 -10.84 -10.80
CA GLN A 136 -8.83 -9.38 -10.70
C GLN A 136 -8.16 -8.71 -11.91
N PRO A 137 -8.56 -7.47 -12.25
CA PRO A 137 -7.84 -6.67 -13.23
C PRO A 137 -6.40 -6.39 -12.75
N LEU A 138 -5.46 -6.34 -13.71
CA LEU A 138 -4.07 -5.96 -13.44
C LEU A 138 -3.96 -4.43 -13.28
N VAL A 139 -4.40 -3.94 -12.13
CA VAL A 139 -4.41 -2.54 -11.75
C VAL A 139 -3.97 -2.35 -10.31
N GLY A 140 -3.33 -1.22 -10.04
CA GLY A 140 -2.97 -0.76 -8.70
C GLY A 140 -3.39 0.69 -8.49
N ILE A 141 -3.46 1.10 -7.23
CA ILE A 141 -3.79 2.45 -6.79
C ILE A 141 -2.49 3.15 -6.39
N ALA A 142 -2.33 4.39 -6.84
CA ALA A 142 -1.18 5.21 -6.55
C ALA A 142 -1.56 6.67 -6.31
N ALA A 143 -0.72 7.38 -5.56
CA ALA A 143 -0.79 8.83 -5.40
C ALA A 143 0.21 9.47 -6.37
N LEU A 144 -0.27 9.93 -7.52
CA LEU A 144 0.58 10.36 -8.64
C LEU A 144 1.51 11.53 -8.30
N ASN A 145 1.10 12.38 -7.36
CA ASN A 145 1.86 13.57 -6.95
C ASN A 145 2.69 13.36 -5.67
N GLU A 146 2.70 12.15 -5.14
CA GLU A 146 3.42 11.78 -3.93
C GLU A 146 4.57 10.82 -4.30
N GLY A 147 5.48 10.57 -3.35
CA GLY A 147 6.68 9.78 -3.62
C GLY A 147 7.51 10.39 -4.75
N ASN A 148 7.72 9.64 -5.83
CA ASN A 148 8.46 10.11 -7.00
C ASN A 148 7.79 9.81 -8.36
N MET A 149 6.48 9.51 -8.38
CA MET A 149 5.70 9.24 -9.62
C MET A 149 5.53 10.42 -10.58
N ASN A 150 5.71 11.65 -10.10
CA ASN A 150 5.67 12.87 -10.93
C ASN A 150 4.45 12.99 -11.85
N GLY A 151 3.29 12.51 -11.42
CA GLY A 151 2.03 12.68 -12.13
C GLY A 151 1.68 11.56 -13.13
N SER A 152 2.49 10.50 -13.26
CA SER A 152 2.28 9.47 -14.29
C SER A 152 2.28 8.05 -13.77
N CYS A 153 1.34 7.23 -14.27
CA CYS A 153 1.31 5.78 -14.09
C CYS A 153 2.32 5.03 -14.97
N GLU A 154 2.90 5.70 -15.97
CA GLU A 154 3.85 5.08 -16.89
C GLU A 154 5.25 5.04 -16.27
N PRO A 155 5.91 3.87 -16.20
CA PRO A 155 7.30 3.81 -15.77
C PRO A 155 8.19 4.68 -16.67
N PRO A 156 9.09 5.51 -16.10
CA PRO A 156 9.85 6.49 -16.86
C PRO A 156 10.94 5.87 -17.74
N ALA A 157 11.27 4.59 -17.58
CA ALA A 157 12.31 3.90 -18.33
C ALA A 157 12.11 2.38 -18.34
N ALA A 158 12.73 1.71 -19.33
CA ALA A 158 12.81 0.26 -19.38
C ALA A 158 13.53 -0.31 -18.13
N GLY A 159 13.12 -1.49 -17.67
CA GLY A 159 13.66 -2.09 -16.44
C GLY A 159 13.22 -1.39 -15.16
N LYS A 160 12.29 -0.43 -15.24
CA LYS A 160 11.67 0.22 -14.10
C LYS A 160 10.20 -0.16 -13.98
N VAL A 161 9.71 -0.11 -12.76
CA VAL A 161 8.31 -0.35 -12.44
C VAL A 161 7.93 0.51 -11.24
N TRP A 162 6.70 0.97 -11.20
CA TRP A 162 6.17 1.69 -10.04
C TRP A 162 5.66 0.72 -8.98
N SER A 163 5.71 1.14 -7.72
CA SER A 163 5.12 0.42 -6.60
C SER A 163 3.72 0.92 -6.31
N TYR A 164 2.73 0.02 -6.40
CA TYR A 164 1.31 0.34 -6.20
C TYR A 164 0.69 -0.53 -5.14
N PHE A 165 -0.42 -0.06 -4.58
CA PHE A 165 -1.26 -0.87 -3.71
C PHE A 165 -2.48 -1.43 -4.47
N SER A 166 -3.04 -2.54 -4.01
CA SER A 166 -4.27 -3.13 -4.53
C SER A 166 -4.89 -3.97 -3.42
N ASN A 167 -6.10 -3.63 -3.02
CA ASN A 167 -6.89 -4.42 -2.05
C ASN A 167 -7.54 -5.65 -2.69
N ALA A 168 -7.69 -5.64 -4.02
CA ALA A 168 -8.30 -6.74 -4.76
C ALA A 168 -7.39 -7.97 -4.86
N ILE A 169 -6.07 -7.77 -4.82
CA ILE A 169 -5.08 -8.84 -4.87
C ILE A 169 -4.84 -9.38 -3.46
N THR A 170 -5.50 -10.49 -3.12
CA THR A 170 -5.49 -11.06 -1.76
C THR A 170 -4.56 -12.26 -1.62
N THR A 171 -4.09 -12.85 -2.71
CA THR A 171 -3.08 -13.91 -2.69
C THR A 171 -1.92 -13.53 -3.60
N TYR A 172 -0.72 -13.43 -3.05
CA TYR A 172 0.47 -12.97 -3.78
C TYR A 172 1.75 -13.52 -3.14
N PRO A 173 2.89 -13.48 -3.86
CA PRO A 173 4.19 -13.87 -3.32
C PRO A 173 4.53 -13.12 -2.02
N GLN A 174 4.76 -13.85 -0.92
CA GLN A 174 5.15 -13.26 0.37
C GLN A 174 6.65 -13.42 0.60
N GLU A 175 7.37 -12.31 0.83
CA GLU A 175 8.83 -12.37 1.05
C GLU A 175 9.20 -13.30 2.22
N SER A 176 8.48 -13.18 3.34
CA SER A 176 8.72 -14.03 4.52
C SER A 176 8.42 -15.51 4.31
N ALA A 177 7.77 -15.88 3.21
CA ALA A 177 7.54 -17.26 2.81
C ALA A 177 8.45 -17.67 1.62
N GLY A 178 9.57 -16.97 1.41
CA GLY A 178 10.46 -17.23 0.27
C GLY A 178 9.85 -16.86 -1.08
N PHE A 179 8.95 -15.86 -1.10
CA PHE A 179 8.12 -15.46 -2.24
C PHE A 179 7.12 -16.53 -2.71
N GLU A 180 6.80 -17.52 -1.88
CA GLU A 180 5.65 -18.38 -2.18
C GLU A 180 4.36 -17.56 -2.18
N SER A 181 3.47 -17.86 -3.14
CA SER A 181 2.13 -17.29 -3.17
C SER A 181 1.36 -17.74 -1.94
N LYS A 182 1.00 -16.78 -1.09
CA LYS A 182 0.23 -17.00 0.13
C LYS A 182 -0.86 -15.93 0.27
N PRO A 183 -1.96 -16.24 0.98
CA PRO A 183 -2.97 -15.23 1.31
C PRO A 183 -2.37 -14.05 2.07
N ALA A 184 -2.96 -12.87 1.90
CA ALA A 184 -2.65 -11.71 2.71
C ALA A 184 -3.15 -11.94 4.13
N VAL A 185 -2.25 -11.89 5.11
CA VAL A 185 -2.60 -11.90 6.53
C VAL A 185 -2.19 -10.55 7.09
N SER A 186 -3.11 -9.84 7.74
CA SER A 186 -2.79 -8.57 8.38
C SER A 186 -2.19 -8.81 9.75
N GLN A 187 -1.18 -8.03 10.12
CA GLN A 187 -0.71 -7.89 11.48
C GLN A 187 -0.61 -6.43 11.87
N SER A 188 -0.73 -6.17 13.17
CA SER A 188 -0.57 -4.84 13.76
C SER A 188 0.81 -4.72 14.36
N CYS A 189 1.55 -3.70 13.93
CA CYS A 189 2.88 -3.40 14.45
C CYS A 189 2.86 -2.09 15.24
N PRO A 190 3.37 -2.08 16.48
CA PRO A 190 3.65 -0.85 17.22
C PRO A 190 4.75 -0.05 16.54
N ALA A 191 4.61 1.28 16.44
CA ALA A 191 5.70 2.13 15.95
C ALA A 191 6.96 2.04 16.84
N SER A 192 6.81 1.69 18.13
CA SER A 192 7.92 1.45 19.06
C SER A 192 8.81 0.28 18.66
N ASP A 193 8.30 -0.68 17.87
CA ASP A 193 9.01 -1.91 17.54
C ASP A 193 10.01 -1.76 16.40
N GLY A 194 10.23 -0.53 15.94
CA GLY A 194 11.20 -0.24 14.91
C GLY A 194 10.62 0.36 13.64
N GLY A 195 9.38 0.85 13.68
CA GLY A 195 8.77 1.68 12.63
C GLY A 195 8.38 0.93 11.36
N GLY A 196 7.61 1.58 10.49
CA GLY A 196 7.18 1.06 9.18
C GLY A 196 7.76 1.84 8.02
N SER A 197 7.62 1.31 6.81
CA SER A 197 8.08 1.92 5.56
C SER A 197 6.91 2.28 4.65
N ASN A 198 7.00 3.39 3.93
CA ASN A 198 6.03 3.76 2.89
C ASN A 198 6.65 3.53 1.52
N CYS A 199 6.23 2.46 0.84
CA CYS A 199 6.71 2.10 -0.49
C CYS A 199 5.62 2.26 -1.55
N TRP A 200 4.73 3.24 -1.40
CA TRP A 200 3.65 3.46 -2.36
C TRP A 200 3.94 4.67 -3.24
N SER A 201 3.79 4.51 -4.55
CA SER A 201 4.14 5.55 -5.54
C SER A 201 5.66 5.82 -5.65
N TYR A 202 6.47 4.78 -5.41
CA TYR A 202 7.92 4.82 -5.53
C TYR A 202 8.44 4.03 -6.74
N LEU A 203 9.44 4.58 -7.42
CA LEU A 203 10.12 3.94 -8.53
C LEU A 203 10.98 2.78 -8.04
N CYS A 204 10.78 1.61 -8.63
CA CYS A 204 11.56 0.42 -8.36
C CYS A 204 12.37 -0.01 -9.58
N SER A 205 13.48 -0.69 -9.34
CA SER A 205 14.28 -1.34 -10.38
C SER A 205 13.91 -2.81 -10.45
N ILE A 206 13.52 -3.29 -11.62
CA ILE A 206 13.21 -4.71 -11.83
C ILE A 206 14.49 -5.52 -11.64
N ASP A 207 14.42 -6.55 -10.80
CA ASP A 207 15.57 -7.41 -10.55
C ASP A 207 15.81 -8.31 -11.78
N PRO A 208 17.08 -8.48 -12.20
CA PRO A 208 17.39 -9.28 -13.39
C PRO A 208 17.16 -10.78 -13.17
N LYS A 209 17.14 -11.23 -11.90
CA LYS A 209 16.96 -12.63 -11.52
C LYS A 209 15.56 -12.82 -10.96
N VAL A 210 14.88 -13.85 -11.45
CA VAL A 210 13.64 -14.34 -10.85
C VAL A 210 13.93 -15.16 -9.59
N VAL A 211 13.01 -15.14 -8.64
CA VAL A 211 12.99 -16.07 -7.51
C VAL A 211 12.26 -17.34 -7.95
N LYS A 212 12.87 -18.50 -7.75
CA LYS A 212 12.26 -19.80 -8.03
C LYS A 212 11.45 -20.25 -6.82
N THR A 213 10.18 -20.57 -7.03
CA THR A 213 9.28 -21.05 -5.98
C THR A 213 8.60 -22.35 -6.44
N SER A 214 7.93 -23.04 -5.53
CA SER A 214 7.10 -24.21 -5.85
C SER A 214 5.90 -23.88 -6.73
N THR A 215 5.47 -22.61 -6.71
CA THR A 215 4.34 -22.08 -7.49
C THR A 215 4.76 -21.43 -8.82
N GLY A 216 6.06 -21.34 -9.08
CA GLY A 216 6.65 -20.88 -10.35
C GLY A 216 7.74 -19.83 -10.17
N ASP A 217 8.05 -19.13 -11.26
CA ASP A 217 9.02 -18.05 -11.26
C ASP A 217 8.36 -16.74 -10.81
N VAL A 218 8.90 -16.11 -9.77
CA VAL A 218 8.46 -14.80 -9.27
C VAL A 218 9.45 -13.73 -9.72
N ARG A 219 8.98 -12.78 -10.51
CA ARG A 219 9.70 -11.54 -10.80
C ARG A 219 9.63 -10.62 -9.58
N THR A 220 10.75 -9.97 -9.27
CA THR A 220 10.85 -9.02 -8.17
C THR A 220 11.41 -7.69 -8.65
N ALA A 221 11.22 -6.65 -7.84
CA ALA A 221 11.81 -5.34 -8.03
C ALA A 221 12.34 -4.84 -6.69
N THR A 222 13.50 -4.18 -6.74
CA THR A 222 14.11 -3.50 -5.62
C THR A 222 13.64 -2.05 -5.57
N CYS A 223 13.00 -1.66 -4.47
CA CYS A 223 12.43 -0.33 -4.26
C CYS A 223 13.18 0.39 -3.12
N SER A 224 13.62 1.63 -3.36
CA SER A 224 14.09 2.54 -2.30
C SER A 224 12.90 3.34 -1.78
N CYS A 225 12.67 3.29 -0.47
CA CYS A 225 11.52 3.90 0.17
C CYS A 225 11.92 4.67 1.43
N PRO A 226 11.13 5.68 1.83
CA PRO A 226 11.28 6.31 3.13
C PRO A 226 10.79 5.42 4.27
N PHE A 227 11.54 5.49 5.36
CA PHE A 227 11.24 4.86 6.62
C PHE A 227 10.65 5.86 7.61
N ASN A 228 9.59 5.46 8.33
CA ASN A 228 8.79 6.30 9.23
C ASN A 228 8.17 7.54 8.58
N GLU A 229 7.89 7.45 7.28
CA GLU A 229 7.04 8.38 6.56
C GLU A 229 5.62 7.78 6.49
N GLY A 230 4.61 8.61 6.69
CA GLY A 230 3.23 8.29 6.39
C GLY A 230 2.94 8.49 4.90
N LEU A 231 1.78 8.03 4.45
CA LEU A 231 1.47 7.87 3.02
C LEU A 231 1.64 9.13 2.13
N PHE A 232 1.45 10.32 2.70
CA PHE A 232 1.48 11.60 1.98
C PHE A 232 2.58 12.52 2.49
N GLY A 233 3.77 11.98 2.76
CA GLY A 233 4.90 12.77 3.21
C GLY A 233 5.00 12.90 4.73
N SER A 234 3.90 13.08 5.46
CA SER A 234 3.97 13.41 6.89
C SER A 234 4.67 12.34 7.73
N LYS A 235 5.50 12.73 8.70
CA LYS A 235 6.19 11.79 9.60
C LYS A 235 5.19 10.91 10.37
N ALA A 236 5.43 9.60 10.40
CA ALA A 236 4.64 8.66 11.20
C ALA A 236 4.76 8.97 12.71
N HIS A 237 3.66 8.84 13.46
CA HIS A 237 3.66 9.11 14.89
C HIS A 237 4.39 8.01 15.66
N LYS A 238 5.19 8.36 16.68
CA LYS A 238 6.02 7.39 17.41
C LYS A 238 5.22 6.41 18.28
N THR A 239 3.97 6.74 18.59
CA THR A 239 3.07 5.92 19.42
C THR A 239 1.94 5.26 18.63
N SER A 240 1.88 5.46 17.30
CA SER A 240 0.83 4.85 16.50
C SER A 240 1.08 3.35 16.30
N THR A 241 0.01 2.59 16.20
CA THR A 241 0.04 1.27 15.57
C THR A 241 -0.18 1.44 14.06
N TYR A 242 0.41 0.56 13.27
CA TYR A 242 0.15 0.49 11.85
C TYR A 242 -0.11 -0.95 11.43
N THR A 243 -1.00 -1.12 10.47
CA THR A 243 -1.30 -2.42 9.88
C THR A 243 -0.28 -2.70 8.78
N THR A 244 0.15 -3.96 8.68
CA THR A 244 0.99 -4.43 7.57
C THR A 244 0.60 -5.85 7.21
N PHE A 245 0.79 -6.21 5.94
CA PHE A 245 0.74 -7.60 5.48
C PHE A 245 2.13 -8.23 5.37
N ALA A 246 3.17 -7.40 5.45
CA ALA A 246 4.54 -7.81 5.24
C ALA A 246 5.03 -8.67 6.40
N GLY A 247 5.80 -9.69 6.06
CA GLY A 247 6.49 -10.50 7.05
C GLY A 247 5.60 -11.42 7.90
N THR A 248 4.31 -11.55 7.60
CA THR A 248 3.35 -12.33 8.40
C THR A 248 3.63 -13.83 8.46
N TYR A 249 4.47 -14.34 7.57
CA TYR A 249 4.92 -15.73 7.57
C TYR A 249 6.28 -15.95 8.25
N SER A 250 6.84 -14.91 8.86
CA SER A 250 8.06 -15.04 9.67
C SER A 250 7.75 -15.79 10.97
N PRO A 251 8.67 -16.60 11.53
CA PRO A 251 8.48 -17.22 12.83
C PRO A 251 9.21 -16.44 13.96
N PRO A 252 8.51 -15.90 14.98
CA PRO A 252 7.09 -15.51 14.97
C PRO A 252 6.80 -14.31 14.04
N ALA A 253 5.54 -14.14 13.64
CA ALA A 253 5.14 -13.12 12.66
C ALA A 253 5.51 -11.70 13.12
N SER A 254 5.44 -11.46 14.43
CA SER A 254 5.79 -10.19 15.08
C SER A 254 7.25 -9.78 14.88
N ASN A 255 8.16 -10.68 14.49
CA ASN A 255 9.52 -10.31 14.12
C ASN A 255 9.55 -9.34 12.94
N ALA A 256 8.55 -9.40 12.05
CA ALA A 256 8.42 -8.47 10.94
C ALA A 256 8.34 -7.01 11.39
N CYS A 257 7.72 -6.72 12.53
CA CYS A 257 7.58 -5.36 13.06
C CYS A 257 8.93 -4.68 13.34
N LYS A 258 10.00 -5.46 13.52
CA LYS A 258 11.37 -4.99 13.74
C LYS A 258 12.18 -4.82 12.45
N GLN A 259 11.60 -5.17 11.31
CA GLN A 259 12.26 -5.23 10.00
C GLN A 259 11.72 -4.15 9.04
N ALA A 260 11.32 -2.99 9.57
CA ALA A 260 10.80 -1.88 8.78
C ALA A 260 9.73 -2.30 7.73
N PRO A 261 8.69 -3.06 8.14
CA PRO A 261 7.73 -3.63 7.21
C PRO A 261 6.95 -2.54 6.48
N VAL A 262 6.55 -2.81 5.24
CA VAL A 262 5.78 -1.85 4.46
C VAL A 262 4.37 -1.73 5.03
N GLY A 263 3.96 -0.50 5.37
CA GLY A 263 2.68 -0.23 5.99
C GLY A 263 1.51 -0.27 5.00
N PHE A 264 0.34 -0.65 5.49
CA PHE A 264 -0.92 -0.57 4.75
C PHE A 264 -1.30 0.89 4.45
N PRO A 265 -1.60 1.24 3.19
CA PRO A 265 -1.92 2.61 2.80
C PRO A 265 -3.40 2.92 2.98
N LEU A 266 -3.86 3.02 4.24
CA LEU A 266 -5.28 3.26 4.53
C LEU A 266 -5.83 4.49 3.80
N GLN A 267 -5.01 5.54 3.64
CA GLN A 267 -5.45 6.79 3.01
C GLN A 267 -5.44 6.75 1.46
N LEU A 268 -4.96 5.67 0.81
CA LEU A 268 -5.16 5.46 -0.65
C LEU A 268 -6.56 4.91 -0.96
N LEU A 269 -7.28 4.44 0.05
CA LEU A 269 -8.58 3.76 -0.09
C LEU A 269 -9.77 4.64 0.33
N GLN A 270 -9.51 5.90 0.67
CA GLN A 270 -10.50 6.91 1.05
C GLN A 270 -10.81 7.81 -0.15
#